data_AF-A0A1S8TL43-F1
#
_entry.id   AF-A0A1S8TL43-F1
#
_cell.length_a   1.000
_cell.length_b   1.000
_cell.length_c   1.000
_cell.angle_alpha   90.00
_cell.angle_beta   90.00
_cell.angle_gamma   90.00
#
_symmetry.space_group_name_H-M   'P 1'
#
loop_
_entity.id
_entity.type
_entity.pdbx_description
1 polymer ?
#
loop_
_entity_poly.entity_id
_entity_poly.type
_entity_poly.pdbx_seq_one_letter_code
_entity_poly.pdbx_strand_id
1 'polypeptide(L)'
;MLYMFKALNTHDIPDECGVAIEYRIPATSRRVDFILTGLDENDKENVIIVELKQWNELEEVTDEDAIVRTAINRGKRRTPHPSYQAWLYASLIEDYNESVERNNIKLHPCAYLHNYIKKEENDPLENEVYNNWLHKAPVYTKGDVIKLRKFICKYVKKPD
;
A
#
# COMPACT_ATOMS: atom_id res chain seq x y z
N MET A 1 6.74 10.04 5.91
CA MET A 1 7.45 10.53 4.69
C MET A 1 8.88 10.01 4.54
N LEU A 2 9.77 10.08 5.55
CA LEU A 2 11.17 9.62 5.44
C LEU A 2 11.33 8.19 4.89
N TYR A 3 10.43 7.28 5.25
CA TYR A 3 10.50 5.88 4.80
C TYR A 3 10.18 5.71 3.30
N MET A 4 9.21 6.47 2.78
CA MET A 4 8.96 6.52 1.34
C MET A 4 10.11 7.20 0.60
N PHE A 5 10.69 8.26 1.15
CA PHE A 5 11.91 8.86 0.58
C PHE A 5 13.03 7.82 0.42
N LYS A 6 13.25 6.93 1.39
CA LYS A 6 14.24 5.84 1.24
C LYS A 6 13.89 4.84 0.14
N ALA A 7 12.61 4.56 -0.07
CA ALA A 7 12.16 3.68 -1.14
C ALA A 7 12.36 4.34 -2.52
N LEU A 8 12.06 5.63 -2.62
CA LEU A 8 12.01 6.40 -3.87
C LEU A 8 13.33 7.03 -4.29
N ASN A 9 14.23 7.36 -3.34
CA ASN A 9 15.53 7.97 -3.64
C ASN A 9 16.48 6.93 -4.23
N THR A 10 16.33 6.69 -5.53
CA THR A 10 17.09 5.75 -6.36
C THR A 10 17.04 6.22 -7.80
N HIS A 11 18.07 5.91 -8.60
CA HIS A 11 18.06 6.20 -10.03
C HIS A 11 17.11 5.28 -10.83
N ASP A 12 16.56 4.24 -10.19
CA ASP A 12 15.63 3.30 -10.82
C ASP A 12 14.20 3.88 -10.96
N ILE A 13 13.89 4.97 -10.26
CA ILE A 13 12.59 5.64 -10.29
C ILE A 13 12.82 7.04 -10.88
N PRO A 14 12.12 7.41 -11.95
CA PRO A 14 12.26 8.74 -12.54
C PRO A 14 11.98 9.85 -11.53
N ASP A 15 12.82 10.89 -11.52
CA ASP A 15 12.68 12.04 -10.62
C ASP A 15 11.37 12.82 -10.85
N GLU A 16 10.77 12.68 -12.04
CA GLU A 16 9.57 13.39 -12.48
C GLU A 16 8.27 12.57 -12.29
N CYS A 17 8.28 11.44 -11.59
CA CYS A 17 7.05 10.71 -11.29
C CYS A 17 6.11 11.55 -10.41
N GLY A 18 4.81 11.58 -10.75
CA GLY A 18 3.80 12.22 -9.94
C GLY A 18 3.71 11.60 -8.54
N VAL A 19 3.70 12.44 -7.51
CA VAL A 19 3.54 12.04 -6.12
C VAL A 19 2.40 12.84 -5.49
N ALA A 20 1.40 12.13 -4.95
CA ALA A 20 0.38 12.72 -4.10
C ALA A 20 0.46 12.12 -2.69
N ILE A 21 0.34 12.98 -1.68
CA ILE A 21 0.43 12.61 -0.27
C ILE A 21 -0.88 13.02 0.38
N GLU A 22 -1.42 12.14 1.23
CA GLU A 22 -2.66 12.41 1.96
C GLU A 22 -3.88 12.69 1.05
N TYR A 23 -4.00 11.94 -0.06
CA TYR A 23 -5.09 12.06 -1.03
C TYR A 23 -6.43 11.64 -0.41
N ARG A 24 -7.45 12.51 -0.46
CA ARG A 24 -8.80 12.20 0.01
C ARG A 24 -9.61 11.57 -1.11
N ILE A 25 -10.16 10.38 -0.84
CA ILE A 25 -11.00 9.69 -1.83
C ILE A 25 -12.36 10.42 -1.90
N PRO A 26 -12.78 10.88 -3.10
CA PRO A 26 -14.03 11.61 -3.29
C PRO A 26 -15.23 10.91 -2.64
N ALA A 27 -16.17 11.70 -2.11
CA ALA A 27 -17.39 11.22 -1.45
C ALA A 27 -17.18 10.26 -0.25
N THR A 28 -15.95 10.14 0.26
CA THR A 28 -15.65 9.39 1.48
C THR A 28 -14.86 10.24 2.48
N SER A 29 -14.80 9.80 3.74
CA SER A 29 -13.87 10.36 4.74
C SER A 29 -12.47 9.71 4.71
N ARG A 30 -12.21 8.82 3.75
CA ARG A 30 -10.98 8.03 3.67
C ARG A 30 -9.88 8.80 2.97
N ARG A 31 -8.64 8.51 3.40
CA ARG A 31 -7.44 9.18 2.93
C ARG A 31 -6.37 8.14 2.65
N VAL A 32 -5.78 8.21 1.46
CA VAL A 32 -4.62 7.43 1.07
C VAL A 32 -3.38 8.17 1.55
N ASP A 33 -2.46 7.46 2.21
CA ASP A 33 -1.25 8.08 2.73
C ASP A 33 -0.31 8.54 1.62
N PHE A 34 -0.13 7.72 0.58
CA PHE A 34 0.80 8.00 -0.50
C PHE A 34 0.31 7.40 -1.82
N ILE A 35 0.44 8.17 -2.91
CA ILE A 35 0.18 7.74 -4.29
C ILE A 35 1.40 8.09 -5.14
N LEU A 36 1.85 7.14 -5.97
CA LEU A 36 2.72 7.41 -7.12
C LEU A 36 1.94 7.24 -8.41
N THR A 37 2.20 8.10 -9.39
CA THR A 37 1.75 7.94 -10.78
C THR A 37 2.95 7.89 -11.73
N GLY A 38 2.74 7.27 -12.88
CA GLY A 38 3.71 7.22 -13.95
C GLY A 38 3.31 6.19 -15.01
N LEU A 39 4.19 5.99 -15.98
CA LEU A 39 3.95 5.10 -17.11
C LEU A 39 4.79 3.83 -17.04
N ASP A 40 4.27 2.74 -17.58
CA ASP A 40 5.05 1.52 -17.82
C ASP A 40 5.91 1.63 -19.10
N GLU A 41 6.58 0.54 -19.46
CA GLU A 41 7.42 0.48 -20.67
C GLU A 41 6.63 0.67 -21.98
N ASN A 42 5.32 0.40 -21.97
CA ASN A 42 4.39 0.50 -23.09
C ASN A 42 3.53 1.77 -23.03
N ASP A 43 3.96 2.78 -22.26
CA ASP A 43 3.27 4.07 -22.09
C ASP A 43 1.85 3.96 -21.52
N LYS A 44 1.59 2.92 -20.69
CA LYS A 44 0.31 2.79 -19.97
C LYS A 44 0.39 3.46 -18.60
N GLU A 45 -0.68 4.16 -18.23
CA GLU A 45 -0.82 4.82 -16.93
C GLU A 45 -0.95 3.80 -15.79
N ASN A 46 -0.09 3.94 -14.80
CA ASN A 46 -0.05 3.12 -13.59
C ASN A 46 -0.06 4.00 -12.35
N VAL A 47 -0.81 3.57 -11.33
CA VAL A 47 -0.92 4.26 -10.05
C VAL A 47 -0.57 3.29 -8.94
N ILE A 48 0.45 3.61 -8.14
CA ILE A 48 0.78 2.86 -6.93
C ILE A 48 0.09 3.53 -5.74
N ILE A 49 -0.69 2.77 -4.98
CA ILE A 49 -1.39 3.24 -3.78
C ILE A 49 -0.69 2.61 -2.57
N VAL A 50 -0.10 3.42 -1.69
CA VAL A 50 0.65 2.92 -0.53
C VAL A 50 -0.04 3.34 0.77
N GLU A 51 -0.47 2.36 1.55
CA GLU A 51 -0.89 2.54 2.94
C GLU A 51 0.34 2.50 3.87
N LEU A 52 0.53 3.53 4.70
CA LEU A 52 1.67 3.61 5.61
C LEU A 52 1.22 3.36 7.06
N LYS A 53 1.82 2.35 7.69
CA LYS A 53 1.58 2.06 9.10
C LYS A 53 2.85 2.20 9.93
N GLN A 54 2.72 2.86 11.07
CA GLN A 54 3.82 3.02 12.03
C GLN A 54 3.82 1.93 13.12
N TRP A 55 3.09 0.84 12.90
CA TRP A 55 2.89 -0.23 13.88
C TRP A 55 4.20 -0.97 14.16
N ASN A 56 4.39 -1.35 15.42
CA ASN A 56 5.52 -2.15 15.88
C ASN A 56 5.11 -3.58 16.23
N GLU A 57 3.82 -3.80 16.47
CA GLU A 57 3.23 -5.08 16.86
C GLU A 57 1.91 -5.29 16.13
N LEU A 58 1.51 -6.55 15.99
CA LEU A 58 0.25 -6.95 15.40
C LEU A 58 -0.13 -8.31 16.01
N GLU A 59 -1.41 -8.46 16.30
CA GLU A 59 -2.05 -9.71 16.70
C GLU A 59 -3.14 -10.02 15.68
N GLU A 60 -3.24 -11.27 15.27
CA GLU A 60 -4.40 -11.75 14.53
C GLU A 60 -5.66 -11.68 15.40
N VAL A 61 -6.81 -11.57 14.75
CA VAL A 61 -8.10 -11.73 15.42
C VAL A 61 -8.70 -13.02 14.87
N THR A 62 -8.74 -14.05 15.71
CA THR A 62 -9.24 -15.37 15.33
C THR A 62 -10.62 -15.27 14.68
N ASP A 63 -10.79 -16.00 13.57
CA ASP A 63 -12.04 -16.08 12.78
C ASP A 63 -12.53 -14.76 12.16
N GLU A 64 -11.71 -13.71 12.14
CA GLU A 64 -12.06 -12.46 11.48
C GLU A 64 -11.18 -12.17 10.27
N ASP A 65 -11.76 -12.33 9.08
CA ASP A 65 -11.14 -11.88 7.84
C ASP A 65 -10.91 -10.36 7.88
N ALA A 66 -9.81 -9.92 7.26
CA ALA A 66 -9.44 -8.52 7.09
C ALA A 66 -9.28 -7.68 8.38
N ILE A 67 -9.36 -8.26 9.58
CA ILE A 67 -9.23 -7.54 10.85
C ILE A 67 -8.04 -8.05 11.65
N VAL A 68 -7.26 -7.11 12.18
CA VAL A 68 -6.14 -7.36 13.09
C VAL A 68 -6.28 -6.52 14.34
N ARG A 69 -5.47 -6.81 15.36
CA ARG A 69 -5.38 -6.03 16.59
C ARG A 69 -3.97 -5.50 16.76
N THR A 70 -3.85 -4.21 17.07
CA THR A 70 -2.54 -3.54 17.23
C THR A 70 -2.65 -2.35 18.18
N ALA A 71 -1.50 -1.86 18.65
CA ALA A 71 -1.41 -0.68 19.49
C ALA A 71 -1.65 0.61 18.68
N ILE A 72 -2.73 1.32 19.00
CA ILE A 72 -3.10 2.62 18.45
C ILE A 72 -3.47 3.55 19.61
N ASN A 73 -2.90 4.76 19.65
CA ASN A 73 -3.21 5.79 20.65
C ASN A 73 -3.18 5.25 22.10
N ARG A 74 -2.11 4.52 22.45
CA ARG A 74 -1.87 3.92 23.78
C ARG A 74 -2.83 2.78 24.19
N GLY A 75 -3.60 2.22 23.26
CA GLY A 75 -4.45 1.06 23.52
C GLY A 75 -4.42 0.03 22.40
N LYS A 76 -4.74 -1.23 22.71
CA LYS A 76 -4.95 -2.26 21.68
C LYS A 76 -6.33 -2.08 21.05
N ARG A 77 -6.37 -1.95 19.73
CA ARG A 77 -7.60 -1.72 18.96
C ARG A 77 -7.69 -2.73 17.82
N ARG A 78 -8.92 -3.18 17.55
CA ARG A 78 -9.24 -3.87 16.30
C ARG A 78 -9.28 -2.85 15.17
N THR A 79 -8.65 -3.19 14.06
CA THR A 79 -8.50 -2.32 12.90
C THR A 79 -8.39 -3.17 11.63
N PRO A 80 -8.71 -2.62 10.45
CA PRO A 80 -8.46 -3.32 9.20
C PRO A 80 -7.00 -3.76 9.04
N HIS A 81 -6.81 -4.93 8.45
CA HIS A 81 -5.54 -5.43 7.98
C HIS A 81 -4.97 -4.44 6.93
N PRO A 82 -3.67 -4.10 6.97
CA PRO A 82 -3.08 -3.09 6.11
C PRO A 82 -3.26 -3.38 4.61
N SER A 83 -3.12 -4.64 4.16
CA SER A 83 -3.44 -5.02 2.77
C SER A 83 -4.89 -4.75 2.39
N TYR A 84 -5.84 -5.16 3.25
CA TYR A 84 -7.25 -4.97 2.97
C TYR A 84 -7.57 -3.48 2.85
N GLN A 85 -7.00 -2.66 3.73
CA GLN A 85 -7.18 -1.22 3.69
C GLN A 85 -6.63 -0.59 2.40
N ALA A 86 -5.42 -0.98 1.96
CA ALA A 86 -4.83 -0.51 0.72
C ALA A 86 -5.66 -0.95 -0.51
N TRP A 87 -6.08 -2.21 -0.56
CA TRP A 87 -6.96 -2.72 -1.61
C TRP A 87 -8.29 -1.96 -1.67
N LEU A 88 -8.91 -1.73 -0.51
CA LEU A 88 -10.17 -1.00 -0.43
C LEU A 88 -10.05 0.43 -0.94
N TYR A 89 -8.90 1.08 -0.79
CA TYR A 89 -8.66 2.38 -1.41
C TYR A 89 -8.57 2.31 -2.93
N ALA A 90 -7.88 1.30 -3.48
CA ALA A 90 -7.85 1.09 -4.92
C ALA A 90 -9.26 0.86 -5.49
N SER A 91 -10.04 -0.03 -4.87
CA SER A 91 -11.42 -0.30 -5.30
C SER A 91 -12.30 0.94 -5.24
N LEU A 92 -12.22 1.74 -4.17
CA LEU A 92 -13.00 2.98 -4.08
C LEU A 92 -12.58 4.00 -5.15
N ILE A 93 -11.28 4.13 -5.45
CA ILE A 93 -10.80 5.05 -6.49
C ILE A 93 -11.28 4.60 -7.87
N GLU A 94 -11.24 3.30 -8.14
CA GLU A 94 -11.77 2.70 -9.37
C GLU A 94 -13.27 2.95 -9.52
N ASP A 95 -14.05 2.74 -8.45
CA ASP A 95 -15.50 2.94 -8.46
C ASP A 95 -15.93 4.41 -8.62
N TYR A 96 -15.17 5.36 -8.05
CA TYR A 96 -15.55 6.79 -8.06
C TYR A 96 -15.02 7.55 -9.28
N ASN A 97 -13.97 7.06 -9.93
CA ASN A 97 -13.29 7.81 -10.95
C ASN A 97 -13.48 7.15 -12.32
N GLU A 98 -14.50 7.59 -13.05
CA GLU A 98 -14.77 7.11 -14.41
C GLU A 98 -13.55 7.19 -15.33
N SER A 99 -12.60 8.12 -15.07
CA SER A 99 -11.37 8.21 -15.87
C SER A 99 -10.45 7.01 -15.68
N VAL A 100 -10.45 6.36 -14.50
CA VAL A 100 -9.65 5.16 -14.24
C VAL A 100 -10.08 4.04 -15.18
N GLU A 101 -11.38 3.81 -15.27
CA GLU A 101 -11.94 2.80 -16.17
C GLU A 101 -11.76 3.21 -17.64
N ARG A 102 -12.13 4.46 -18.00
CA ARG A 102 -12.07 4.94 -19.40
C ARG A 102 -10.66 4.99 -19.97
N ASN A 103 -9.68 5.43 -19.17
CA ASN A 103 -8.28 5.52 -19.60
C ASN A 103 -7.51 4.22 -19.33
N ASN A 104 -8.18 3.18 -18.81
CA ASN A 104 -7.60 1.88 -18.50
C ASN A 104 -6.38 1.98 -17.56
N ILE A 105 -6.45 2.91 -16.60
CA ILE A 105 -5.41 3.16 -15.59
C ILE A 105 -5.32 1.95 -14.68
N LYS A 106 -4.11 1.42 -14.44
CA LYS A 106 -3.92 0.28 -13.54
C LYS A 106 -3.55 0.73 -12.13
N LEU A 107 -4.36 0.34 -11.15
CA LEU A 107 -4.13 0.61 -9.74
C LEU A 107 -3.40 -0.56 -9.07
N HIS A 108 -2.31 -0.28 -8.37
CA HIS A 108 -1.46 -1.26 -7.69
C HIS A 108 -1.36 -0.91 -6.20
N PRO A 109 -2.28 -1.41 -5.37
CA PRO A 109 -2.25 -1.15 -3.93
C PRO A 109 -1.15 -1.97 -3.24
N CYS A 110 -0.53 -1.39 -2.22
CA CYS A 110 0.34 -2.10 -1.28
C CYS A 110 0.34 -1.41 0.08
N ALA A 111 0.89 -2.08 1.09
CA ALA A 111 1.07 -1.49 2.41
C ALA A 111 2.53 -1.57 2.87
N TYR A 112 2.95 -0.59 3.67
CA TYR A 112 4.28 -0.55 4.25
C TYR A 112 4.23 -0.25 5.75
N LEU A 113 4.52 -1.28 6.57
CA LEU A 113 4.63 -1.18 8.02
C LEU A 113 6.08 -0.89 8.38
N HIS A 114 6.47 0.38 8.35
CA HIS A 114 7.88 0.76 8.35
C HIS A 114 8.63 0.55 9.67
N ASN A 115 7.91 0.31 10.77
CA ASN A 115 8.50 -0.03 12.06
C ASN A 115 8.31 -1.50 12.46
N TYR A 116 7.46 -2.24 11.76
CA TYR A 116 7.11 -3.61 12.10
C TYR A 116 8.26 -4.55 11.78
N ILE A 117 8.68 -5.35 12.76
CA ILE A 117 9.68 -6.39 12.58
C ILE A 117 8.93 -7.71 12.48
N LYS A 118 8.99 -8.31 11.29
CA LYS A 118 8.35 -9.58 11.02
C LYS A 118 9.03 -10.73 11.81
N LYS A 119 8.22 -11.60 12.40
CA LYS A 119 8.64 -12.87 13.02
C LYS A 119 9.11 -13.84 11.94
N GLU A 120 10.12 -14.65 12.26
CA GLU A 120 10.67 -15.63 11.32
C GLU A 120 9.66 -16.75 11.00
N GLU A 121 8.83 -17.11 11.99
CA GLU A 121 7.82 -18.16 11.86
C GLU A 121 6.45 -17.63 12.32
N ASN A 122 5.39 -18.03 11.60
CA ASN A 122 3.98 -17.77 11.94
C ASN A 122 3.69 -16.31 12.29
N ASP A 123 4.17 -15.38 11.45
CA ASP A 123 3.88 -13.96 11.65
C ASP A 123 2.39 -13.67 11.42
N PRO A 124 1.69 -13.04 12.38
CA PRO A 124 0.26 -12.81 12.27
C PRO A 124 -0.12 -11.84 11.13
N LEU A 125 0.81 -11.03 10.62
CA LEU A 125 0.60 -10.18 9.44
C LEU A 125 0.42 -11.02 8.17
N GLU A 126 0.99 -12.23 8.14
CA GLU A 126 0.95 -13.13 6.99
C GLU A 126 0.14 -14.40 7.28
N ASN A 127 -0.75 -14.37 8.28
CA ASN A 127 -1.66 -15.48 8.53
C ASN A 127 -2.47 -15.81 7.26
N GLU A 128 -2.70 -17.10 7.01
CA GLU A 128 -3.39 -17.61 5.84
C GLU A 128 -4.79 -17.04 5.63
N VAL A 129 -5.48 -16.65 6.71
CA VAL A 129 -6.79 -15.99 6.64
C VAL A 129 -6.74 -14.69 5.83
N TYR A 130 -5.58 -14.03 5.77
CA TYR A 130 -5.39 -12.79 5.02
C TYR A 130 -4.85 -12.99 3.59
N ASN A 131 -4.64 -14.23 3.14
CA ASN A 131 -4.01 -14.53 1.83
C ASN A 131 -4.70 -13.86 0.63
N ASN A 132 -6.04 -13.75 0.66
CA ASN A 132 -6.81 -13.07 -0.37
C ASN A 132 -6.40 -11.59 -0.48
N TRP A 133 -6.17 -10.94 0.66
CA TRP A 133 -5.79 -9.52 0.70
C TRP A 133 -4.31 -9.33 0.41
N LEU A 134 -3.44 -10.22 0.90
CA LEU A 134 -2.01 -10.19 0.62
C LEU A 134 -1.72 -10.35 -0.89
N HIS A 135 -2.52 -11.14 -1.61
CA HIS A 135 -2.44 -11.26 -3.07
C HIS A 135 -2.87 -9.99 -3.80
N LYS A 136 -3.93 -9.33 -3.32
CA LYS A 136 -4.47 -8.11 -3.94
C LYS A 136 -3.62 -6.87 -3.65
N ALA A 137 -3.06 -6.80 -2.44
CA ALA A 137 -2.23 -5.70 -1.97
C ALA A 137 -1.08 -6.24 -1.10
N PRO A 138 0.12 -6.44 -1.65
CA PRO A 138 1.25 -6.96 -0.91
C PRO A 138 1.66 -6.05 0.24
N VAL A 139 2.24 -6.65 1.29
CA VAL A 139 2.76 -5.92 2.46
C VAL A 139 4.28 -5.97 2.48
N TYR A 140 4.86 -4.83 2.85
CA TYR A 140 6.28 -4.69 3.14
C TYR A 140 6.45 -4.27 4.60
N THR A 141 7.53 -4.72 5.21
CA THR A 141 7.84 -4.46 6.63
C THR A 141 9.21 -3.81 6.78
N LYS A 142 9.62 -3.51 8.02
CA LYS A 142 10.95 -2.93 8.28
C LYS A 142 12.03 -3.87 7.72
N GLY A 143 12.86 -3.34 6.82
CA GLY A 143 13.89 -4.11 6.10
C GLY A 143 13.52 -4.43 4.64
N ASP A 144 12.24 -4.38 4.28
CA ASP A 144 11.76 -4.69 2.92
C ASP A 144 11.82 -3.51 1.94
N VAL A 145 12.54 -2.43 2.26
CA VAL A 145 12.57 -1.21 1.42
C VAL A 145 12.98 -1.50 -0.03
N ILE A 146 13.89 -2.45 -0.24
CA ILE A 146 14.31 -2.87 -1.58
C ILE A 146 13.20 -3.64 -2.29
N LYS A 147 12.41 -4.44 -1.59
CA LYS A 147 11.26 -5.17 -2.17
C LYS A 147 10.15 -4.20 -2.55
N LEU A 148 9.85 -3.22 -1.69
CA LEU A 148 8.91 -2.15 -1.99
C LEU A 148 9.35 -1.35 -3.21
N ARG A 149 10.63 -0.96 -3.29
CA ARG A 149 11.19 -0.28 -4.46
C ARG A 149 11.03 -1.11 -5.72
N LYS A 150 11.39 -2.40 -5.69
CA LYS A 150 11.22 -3.31 -6.84
C LYS A 150 9.76 -3.41 -7.29
N PHE A 151 8.82 -3.40 -6.35
CA PHE A 151 7.39 -3.37 -6.67
C PHE A 151 6.98 -2.08 -7.38
N ILE A 152 7.42 -0.93 -6.89
CA ILE A 152 7.17 0.37 -7.53
C ILE A 152 7.76 0.39 -8.95
N CYS A 153 9.04 0.04 -9.08
CA CYS A 153 9.77 0.00 -10.36
C CYS A 153 9.23 -1.05 -11.33
N LYS A 154 8.41 -2.01 -10.88
CA LYS A 154 7.78 -2.99 -11.77
C LYS A 154 6.74 -2.32 -12.67
N TYR A 155 6.03 -1.33 -12.15
CA TYR A 155 4.89 -0.71 -12.83
C TYR A 155 5.14 0.73 -13.27
N VAL A 156 6.06 1.44 -12.62
CA VAL A 156 6.44 2.81 -12.98
C VAL A 156 7.87 2.79 -13.54
N LYS A 157 7.99 3.11 -14.83
CA LYS A 157 9.24 3.13 -15.61
C LYS A 157 9.58 4.52 -16.13
N LYS A 158 8.56 5.35 -16.40
CA LYS A 158 8.68 6.70 -16.96
C LYS A 158 7.75 7.65 -16.18
N PRO A 159 8.01 8.98 -16.20
CA PRO A 159 7.03 9.96 -15.74
C PRO A 159 5.79 9.97 -16.66
N ASP A 160 4.67 10.46 -16.13
CA ASP A 160 3.38 10.64 -16.83
C ASP A 160 3.24 12.00 -17.53
#